data_AF-A0A0M4LF91-F1
#
_entry.id   AF-A0A0M4LF91-F1
#
_cell.length_a   1.000
_cell.length_b   1.000
_cell.length_c   1.000
_cell.angle_alpha   90.00
_cell.angle_beta   90.00
_cell.angle_gamma   90.00
#
_symmetry.space_group_name_H-M   'P 1'
#
loop_
_entity.id
_entity.type
_entity.pdbx_description
1 polymer ?
#
loop_
_entity_poly.entity_id
_entity_poly.type
_entity_poly.pdbx_seq_one_letter_code
_entity_poly.pdbx_strand_id
1 'polypeptide(L)' 'MLIFLNGCATNEQTSCIGWLPIYLERQDLDMMSPNLARDLLKHNKQGEDMCGWQHGKKTK' A
#
# COMPACT_ATOMS: atom_id res chain seq x y z
N MET A 1 -40.07 3.37 12.45
CA MET A 1 -38.79 3.12 13.15
C MET A 1 -37.77 2.79 12.06
N LEU A 2 -36.90 3.73 11.71
CA LEU A 2 -35.87 3.53 10.68
C LEU A 2 -34.67 2.83 11.33
N ILE A 3 -34.47 1.57 10.99
CA ILE A 3 -33.32 0.80 11.46
C ILE A 3 -32.13 1.27 10.61
N PHE A 4 -31.30 2.14 11.16
CA PHE A 4 -30.03 2.49 10.55
C PHE A 4 -29.13 1.24 10.59
N LEU A 5 -29.01 0.56 9.45
CA LEU A 5 -27.92 -0.38 9.22
C LEU A 5 -26.64 0.45 9.17
N ASN A 6 -26.04 0.71 10.34
CA ASN A 6 -24.64 1.09 10.40
C ASN A 6 -23.86 -0.10 9.86
N GLY A 7 -23.63 -0.10 8.54
CA GLY A 7 -22.71 -1.03 7.90
C GLY A 7 -21.41 -0.99 8.70
N CYS A 8 -20.80 -2.16 8.92
CA CYS A 8 -19.46 -2.23 9.48
C CYS A 8 -18.56 -1.42 8.54
N ALA A 9 -18.28 -0.17 8.92
CA ALA A 9 -17.28 0.62 8.26
C ALA A 9 -15.96 -0.06 8.60
N THR A 10 -15.51 -0.97 7.72
CA THR A 10 -14.11 -1.36 7.68
C THR A 10 -13.37 -0.05 7.56
N ASN A 11 -12.74 0.37 8.66
CA ASN A 11 -12.03 1.63 8.71
C ASN A 11 -10.94 1.55 7.63
N GLU A 12 -11.19 2.17 6.47
CA GLU A 12 -10.30 2.12 5.30
C GLU A 12 -8.87 2.50 5.71
N GLN A 13 -8.73 3.39 6.71
CA GLN A 13 -7.45 3.80 7.27
C GLN A 13 -6.70 2.64 7.97
N THR A 14 -7.39 1.75 8.69
CA THR A 14 -6.75 0.58 9.30
C THR A 14 -6.34 -0.48 8.27
N SER A 15 -7.10 -0.61 7.18
CA SER A 15 -6.78 -1.56 6.11
C SER A 15 -5.50 -1.17 5.37
N CYS A 16 -5.27 0.12 5.17
CA CYS A 16 -4.13 0.64 4.44
C CYS A 16 -2.78 0.61 5.17
N ILE A 17 -2.78 0.39 6.49
CA ILE A 17 -1.53 0.25 7.27
C ILE A 17 -0.70 -0.93 6.75
N GLY A 18 -1.35 -2.06 6.47
CA GLY A 18 -0.67 -3.27 5.99
C GLY A 18 -0.13 -3.18 4.57
N TRP A 19 -0.50 -2.12 3.85
CA TRP A 19 -0.07 -1.96 2.48
C TRP A 19 1.14 -1.00 2.35
N LEU A 20 1.50 -0.23 3.39
CA LEU A 20 2.29 1.02 3.27
C LEU A 20 3.44 0.95 2.23
N PRO A 21 3.66 2.00 1.42
CA PRO A 21 4.57 1.90 0.27
C PRO A 21 6.00 1.58 0.73
N ILE A 22 6.57 0.52 0.15
CA ILE A 22 7.93 0.08 0.45
C ILE A 22 8.87 0.66 -0.60
N TYR A 23 9.79 1.52 -0.16
CA TYR A 23 10.83 2.09 -1.01
C TYR A 23 12.16 1.41 -0.70
N LEU A 24 12.90 1.05 -1.75
CA LEU A 24 14.19 0.39 -1.65
C LEU A 24 15.31 1.41 -1.84
N GLU A 25 16.39 1.24 -1.09
CA GLU A 25 17.64 1.93 -1.38
C GLU A 25 18.44 1.18 -2.46
N ARG A 26 19.42 1.84 -3.06
CA ARG A 26 20.22 1.20 -4.14
C ARG A 26 20.91 -0.08 -3.67
N GLN A 27 21.38 -0.11 -2.43
CA GLN A 27 22.03 -1.28 -1.84
C GLN A 27 21.10 -2.49 -1.72
N ASP A 28 19.79 -2.27 -1.57
CA ASP A 28 18.82 -3.37 -1.48
C ASP A 28 18.57 -4.02 -2.84
N LEU A 29 18.77 -3.29 -3.94
CA LEU A 29 18.56 -3.80 -5.30
C LEU A 29 19.52 -4.93 -5.64
N ASP A 30 20.77 -4.84 -5.17
CA ASP A 30 21.82 -5.82 -5.48
C ASP A 30 21.64 -7.14 -4.71
N MET A 31 21.00 -7.09 -3.54
CA MET A 31 20.76 -8.28 -2.70
C MET A 31 19.39 -8.92 -2.91
N MET A 32 18.52 -8.27 -3.69
CA MET A 32 17.13 -8.68 -3.84
C MET A 32 16.95 -9.76 -4.91
N SER A 33 16.21 -10.81 -4.56
CA SER A 33 15.82 -11.82 -5.55
C SER A 33 14.77 -11.26 -6.54
N PRO A 34 14.74 -11.72 -7.80
CA PRO A 34 13.74 -11.29 -8.78
C PRO A 34 12.29 -11.54 -8.35
N ASN A 35 12.05 -12.58 -7.54
CA ASN A 35 10.72 -12.89 -7.02
C ASN A 35 10.28 -11.86 -5.98
N LEU A 36 11.17 -11.52 -5.04
CA LEU A 36 10.90 -10.49 -4.05
C LEU A 36 10.64 -9.13 -4.71
N ALA A 37 11.41 -8.77 -5.75
CA ALA A 37 11.19 -7.56 -6.53
C ALA A 37 9.78 -7.52 -7.14
N ARG A 38 9.32 -8.64 -7.71
CA ARG A 38 7.98 -8.76 -8.29
C ARG A 38 6.88 -8.64 -7.25
N ASP A 39 7.08 -9.23 -6.08
CA ASP A 39 6.09 -9.21 -5.01
C ASP A 39 5.99 -7.83 -4.35
N LEU A 40 7.12 -7.13 -4.16
CA LEU A 40 7.14 -5.72 -3.74
C LEU A 40 6.41 -4.80 -4.74
N LEU A 41 6.63 -5.01 -6.04
CA LEU A 41 5.94 -4.24 -7.08
C LEU A 41 4.42 -4.46 -7.02
N LYS A 42 3.97 -5.71 -6.89
CA LYS A 42 2.54 -6.02 -6.71
C LYS A 42 1.98 -5.38 -5.46
N HIS A 43 2.71 -5.45 -4.36
CA HIS A 43 2.31 -4.88 -3.08
C HIS A 43 2.08 -3.37 -3.17
N ASN A 44 3.08 -2.64 -3.68
CA ASN A 44 2.97 -1.18 -3.81
C ASN A 44 1.86 -0.76 -4.77
N LYS A 45 1.67 -1.49 -5.88
CA LYS A 45 0.57 -1.25 -6.82
C LYS A 45 -0.79 -1.46 -6.18
N GLN A 46 -0.94 -2.52 -5.39
CA GLN A 46 -2.18 -2.79 -4.67
C GLN A 46 -2.48 -1.71 -3.62
N GLY A 47 -1.45 -1.19 -2.94
CA GLY A 47 -1.59 -0.02 -2.09
C GLY A 47 -1.93 1.27 -2.84
N GLU A 48 -1.37 1.51 -4.03
CA GLU A 48 -1.77 2.62 -4.90
C GLU A 48 -3.25 2.53 -5.30
N ASP A 49 -3.68 1.36 -5.77
CA ASP A 49 -5.06 1.13 -6.25
C ASP A 49 -6.10 1.20 -5.12
N MET A 50 -5.81 0.63 -3.94
CA MET A 50 -6.78 0.54 -2.84
C MET A 50 -6.68 1.70 -1.83
N CYS A 51 -5.48 2.23 -1.64
CA CYS A 51 -5.18 3.23 -0.60
C CYS A 51 -4.79 4.60 -1.17
N GLY A 52 -4.83 4.75 -2.50
CA GLY A 52 -4.69 6.04 -3.19
C GLY A 52 -3.31 6.66 -3.07
N TRP A 53 -2.26 5.86 -2.94
CA TRP A 53 -0.92 6.39 -2.78
C TRP A 53 -0.33 6.89 -4.07
N GLN A 54 0.44 7.96 -3.95
CA GLN A 54 1.10 8.58 -5.08
C GLN A 54 2.58 8.19 -5.05
N HIS A 55 3.06 7.63 -6.15
CA HIS A 55 4.48 7.43 -6.38
C HIS A 55 5.24 8.77 -6.31
N GLY A 56 6.04 8.95 -5.27
CA GLY A 56 7.01 10.05 -5.19
C GLY A 56 6.38 11.44 -5.10
N LYS A 57 5.89 11.84 -3.93
CA LYS A 57 5.95 13.26 -3.56
C LYS A 57 7.41 13.62 -3.29
N LYS A 58 8.06 14.23 -4.29
CA LYS A 58 9.28 15.00 -4.08
C LYS A 58 9.01 15.97 -2.94
N THR A 59 9.84 15.89 -1.91
CA THR A 59 10.03 16.96 -0.94
C THR A 59 10.15 18.28 -1.70
N LYS A 60 9.32 19.24 -1.32
CA LYS A 60 9.41 20.61 -1.80
C LYS A 60 10.61 21.30 -1.16
#